data_AF-N6UPT1-F1
#
_entry.id   AF-N6UPT1-F1
#
_cell.length_a   1.000
_cell.length_b   1.000
_cell.length_c   1.000
_cell.angle_alpha   90.00
_cell.angle_beta   90.00
_cell.angle_gamma   90.00
#
_symmetry.space_group_name_H-M   'P 1'
#
loop_
_entity.id
_entity.type
_entity.pdbx_description
1 polymer ?
#
loop_
_entity_poly.entity_id
_entity_poly.type
_entity_poly.pdbx_seq_one_letter_code
_entity_poly.pdbx_strand_id
1 'polypeptide(L)'
;EDFRINKILDLSFDFRTAEQNGILLTVSNEGNYPALSVELQNGAVVMTIDLGNGIQSNVTNNLDSDFALCNNLWHNVSAMYSSSELTVNVDGIRKSWVQSEVNSVMDEIDAPLYIGGLPDNAAIGTLKIRENFKGCMKNLKIENNLKPWSAMEKLNSVLLNSCPVAPSTRS
;
A
#
# COMPACT_ATOMS: atom_id res chain seq x y z
N GLU A 1 12.40 -11.79 8.18
CA GLU A 1 11.27 -12.71 8.44
C GLU A 1 10.13 -12.32 7.51
N ASP A 2 9.50 -13.31 6.89
CA ASP A 2 8.45 -13.06 5.91
C ASP A 2 7.17 -12.51 6.56
N PHE A 3 6.45 -11.68 5.80
CA PHE A 3 5.19 -11.12 6.20
C PHE A 3 4.06 -12.07 5.82
N ARG A 4 3.18 -12.37 6.79
CA ARG A 4 2.12 -13.36 6.63
C ARG A 4 0.75 -12.75 6.61
N ILE A 5 -0.05 -13.13 5.60
CA ILE A 5 -1.48 -12.83 5.54
C ILE A 5 -2.24 -14.14 5.35
N ASN A 6 -3.09 -14.47 6.32
CA ASN A 6 -3.89 -15.70 6.32
C ASN A 6 -5.42 -15.47 6.37
N LYS A 7 -5.88 -14.37 6.98
CA LYS A 7 -7.32 -14.09 7.18
C LYS A 7 -7.67 -12.61 7.19
N ILE A 8 -6.85 -11.81 7.87
CA ILE A 8 -7.08 -10.39 8.08
C ILE A 8 -5.76 -9.65 7.86
N LEU A 9 -5.85 -8.47 7.26
CA LEU A 9 -4.79 -7.47 7.25
C LEU A 9 -5.39 -6.18 7.80
N ASP A 10 -4.66 -5.51 8.67
CA ASP A 10 -4.92 -4.13 9.05
C ASP A 10 -3.58 -3.38 9.04
N LEU A 11 -3.43 -2.46 8.08
CA LEU A 11 -2.24 -1.67 7.91
C LEU A 11 -2.62 -0.19 7.78
N SER A 12 -1.97 0.68 8.56
CA SER A 12 -2.12 2.12 8.42
C SER A 12 -0.79 2.85 8.47
N PHE A 13 -0.72 3.98 7.77
CA PHE A 13 0.44 4.88 7.76
C PHE A 13 -0.01 6.28 7.33
N ASP A 14 0.85 7.26 7.60
CA ASP A 14 0.70 8.59 7.02
C ASP A 14 1.72 8.77 5.89
N PHE A 15 1.33 9.42 4.80
CA PHE A 15 2.23 9.80 3.73
C PHE A 15 2.06 11.25 3.32
N ARG A 16 3.08 11.81 2.66
CA ARG A 16 2.97 13.04 1.87
C ARG A 16 3.79 12.92 0.59
N THR A 17 3.27 13.45 -0.51
CA THR A 17 3.92 13.41 -1.82
C THR A 17 3.45 14.55 -2.71
N ALA A 18 4.19 14.81 -3.78
CA ALA A 18 3.77 15.65 -4.91
C ALA A 18 3.52 14.84 -6.20
N GLU A 19 3.69 13.51 -6.14
CA GLU A 19 3.48 12.60 -7.27
C GLU A 19 2.06 12.02 -7.22
N GLN A 20 1.44 11.83 -8.39
CA GLN A 20 0.11 11.19 -8.49
C GLN A 20 0.17 9.66 -8.57
N ASN A 21 1.38 9.10 -8.71
CA ASN A 21 1.60 7.67 -8.82
C ASN A 21 2.72 7.25 -7.87
N GLY A 22 2.58 6.08 -7.24
CA GLY A 22 3.63 5.51 -6.41
C GLY A 22 3.18 4.26 -5.66
N ILE A 23 4.05 3.25 -5.60
CA ILE A 23 3.85 2.05 -4.79
C ILE A 23 3.83 2.44 -3.32
N LEU A 24 2.72 2.22 -2.61
CA LEU A 24 2.67 2.46 -1.17
C LEU A 24 3.12 1.22 -0.41
N LEU A 25 2.53 0.06 -0.70
CA LEU A 25 2.97 -1.23 -0.17
C LEU A 25 2.62 -2.38 -1.10
N THR A 26 3.36 -3.48 -1.02
CA THR A 26 3.04 -4.72 -1.71
C THR A 26 3.64 -5.93 -1.01
N VAL A 27 2.93 -7.05 -1.07
CA VAL A 27 3.39 -8.37 -0.68
C VAL A 27 2.91 -9.36 -1.73
N SER A 28 3.81 -10.20 -2.23
CA SER A 28 3.51 -11.17 -3.29
C SER A 28 4.38 -12.39 -3.13
N ASN A 29 3.76 -13.57 -3.12
CA ASN A 29 4.50 -14.82 -3.21
C ASN A 29 5.25 -14.92 -4.55
N GLU A 30 6.24 -15.81 -4.58
CA GLU A 30 6.87 -16.22 -5.83
C GLU A 30 5.81 -16.79 -6.78
N GLY A 31 5.80 -16.31 -8.04
CA GLY A 31 4.74 -16.64 -9.02
C GLY A 31 3.70 -15.54 -9.24
N ASN A 32 3.75 -14.44 -8.47
CA ASN A 32 2.83 -13.27 -8.53
C ASN A 32 1.43 -13.50 -7.94
N TYR A 33 1.21 -14.63 -7.28
CA TYR A 33 -0.03 -14.92 -6.55
C TYR A 33 0.25 -15.97 -5.47
N PRO A 34 -0.51 -16.00 -4.36
CA PRO A 34 -1.38 -14.93 -3.88
C PRO A 34 -0.59 -13.64 -3.62
N ALA A 35 -1.25 -12.48 -3.77
CA ALA A 35 -0.60 -11.17 -3.68
C ALA A 35 -1.57 -10.06 -3.30
N LEU A 36 -1.04 -9.01 -2.67
CA LEU A 36 -1.76 -7.80 -2.28
C LEU A 36 -0.90 -6.57 -2.54
N SER A 37 -1.53 -5.52 -3.05
CA SER A 37 -0.89 -4.22 -3.26
C SER A 37 -1.78 -3.07 -2.82
N VAL A 38 -1.13 -1.99 -2.37
CA VAL A 38 -1.74 -0.66 -2.22
C VAL A 38 -0.85 0.33 -2.95
N GLU A 39 -1.42 1.08 -3.88
CA GLU A 39 -0.71 2.02 -4.73
C GLU A 39 -1.49 3.34 -4.85
N LEU A 40 -0.75 4.44 -4.98
CA LEU A 40 -1.33 5.68 -5.49
C LEU A 40 -1.36 5.56 -7.01
N GLN A 41 -2.55 5.67 -7.60
CA GLN A 41 -2.76 5.59 -9.04
C GLN A 41 -3.63 6.77 -9.48
N ASN A 42 -3.05 7.66 -10.30
CA ASN A 42 -3.72 8.87 -10.80
C ASN A 42 -4.42 9.68 -9.70
N GLY A 43 -3.77 9.82 -8.53
CA GLY A 43 -4.31 10.58 -7.41
C GLY A 43 -5.32 9.85 -6.52
N ALA A 44 -5.63 8.58 -6.80
CA ALA A 44 -6.48 7.73 -5.97
C ALA A 44 -5.68 6.64 -5.25
N VAL A 45 -6.10 6.23 -4.06
CA VAL A 45 -5.53 5.05 -3.39
C VAL A 45 -6.26 3.81 -3.88
N VAL A 46 -5.52 2.87 -4.45
CA VAL A 46 -6.05 1.61 -4.99
C VAL A 46 -5.47 0.46 -4.21
N MET A 47 -6.34 -0.39 -3.67
CA MET A 47 -5.95 -1.68 -3.08
C MET A 47 -6.42 -2.80 -3.99
N THR A 48 -5.51 -3.70 -4.36
CA THR A 48 -5.81 -4.86 -5.21
C THR A 48 -5.32 -6.12 -4.51
N ILE A 49 -6.08 -7.21 -4.63
CA ILE A 49 -5.74 -8.52 -4.06
C ILE A 49 -6.01 -9.63 -5.08
N ASP A 50 -5.14 -10.63 -5.10
CA ASP A 50 -5.33 -11.94 -5.74
C ASP A 50 -5.13 -13.01 -4.66
N LEU A 51 -6.13 -13.85 -4.47
CA LEU A 51 -6.18 -14.83 -3.40
C LEU A 51 -5.57 -16.19 -3.78
N GLY A 52 -4.93 -16.27 -4.96
CA GLY A 52 -4.26 -17.48 -5.46
C GLY A 52 -4.97 -18.12 -6.66
N ASN A 53 -6.15 -17.60 -7.03
CA ASN A 53 -6.95 -18.11 -8.14
C ASN A 53 -6.75 -17.33 -9.46
N GLY A 54 -5.91 -16.30 -9.49
CA GLY A 54 -5.67 -15.48 -10.67
C GLY A 54 -6.74 -14.40 -10.89
N ILE A 55 -7.75 -14.28 -10.01
CA ILE A 55 -8.83 -13.31 -10.11
C ILE A 55 -8.56 -12.16 -9.13
N GLN A 56 -8.36 -10.97 -9.69
CA GLN A 56 -8.11 -9.78 -8.90
C GLN A 56 -9.39 -9.09 -8.45
N SER A 57 -9.48 -8.81 -7.15
CA SER A 57 -10.48 -7.89 -6.58
C SER A 57 -9.80 -6.59 -6.20
N ASN A 58 -10.48 -5.45 -6.39
CA ASN A 58 -9.93 -4.16 -6.01
C ASN A 58 -10.96 -3.23 -5.41
N VAL A 59 -10.47 -2.28 -4.61
CA VAL A 59 -11.21 -1.13 -4.11
C VAL A 59 -10.39 0.12 -4.40
N THR A 60 -11.07 1.14 -4.92
CA THR A 60 -10.46 2.45 -5.21
C THR A 60 -11.08 3.50 -4.30
N ASN A 61 -10.23 4.32 -3.68
CA ASN A 61 -10.63 5.49 -2.94
C ASN A 61 -10.11 6.74 -3.67
N ASN A 62 -10.98 7.29 -4.50
CA ASN A 62 -10.80 8.59 -5.16
C ASN A 62 -11.48 9.67 -4.32
N LEU A 63 -10.73 10.73 -4.00
CA LEU A 63 -11.27 11.93 -3.36
C LEU A 63 -11.87 12.88 -4.40
N ASP A 64 -12.43 14.00 -3.96
CA ASP A 64 -13.10 14.97 -4.83
C ASP A 64 -12.19 15.60 -5.92
N SER A 65 -10.87 15.42 -5.80
CA SER A 65 -9.89 15.89 -6.77
C SER A 65 -8.73 14.91 -6.90
N ASP A 66 -8.27 14.69 -8.14
CA ASP A 66 -7.07 13.91 -8.46
C ASP A 66 -5.76 14.51 -7.90
N PHE A 67 -5.81 15.74 -7.37
CA PHE A 67 -4.69 16.40 -6.71
C PHE A 67 -4.80 16.42 -5.18
N ALA A 68 -5.89 15.86 -4.62
CA ALA A 68 -6.15 15.92 -3.19
C ALA A 68 -5.07 15.23 -2.35
N LEU A 69 -4.39 14.21 -2.91
CA LEU A 69 -3.37 13.41 -2.22
C LEU A 69 -1.92 13.73 -2.59
N CYS A 70 -1.70 14.52 -3.65
CA CYS A 70 -0.37 14.94 -4.10
C CYS A 70 -0.10 16.43 -3.82
N ASN A 71 -0.71 16.96 -2.76
CA ASN A 71 -0.59 18.37 -2.34
C ASN A 71 0.59 18.62 -1.36
N ASN A 72 1.41 17.59 -1.12
CA ASN A 72 2.53 17.58 -0.17
C ASN A 72 2.14 17.81 1.32
N LEU A 73 0.87 17.62 1.66
CA LEU A 73 0.36 17.56 3.03
C LEU A 73 0.33 16.10 3.51
N TRP A 74 0.21 15.93 4.83
CA TRP A 74 0.09 14.60 5.42
C TRP A 74 -1.33 14.06 5.23
N HIS A 75 -1.42 12.87 4.67
CA HIS A 75 -2.64 12.10 4.50
C HIS A 75 -2.52 10.78 5.25
N ASN A 76 -3.58 10.39 5.94
CA ASN A 76 -3.67 9.10 6.61
C ASN A 76 -4.34 8.08 5.69
N VAL A 77 -3.72 6.91 5.55
CA VAL A 77 -4.28 5.77 4.82
C VAL A 77 -4.37 4.58 5.75
N SER A 78 -5.50 3.88 5.72
CA SER A 78 -5.60 2.52 6.22
C SER A 78 -6.16 1.57 5.15
N ALA A 79 -5.47 0.44 4.98
CA ALA A 79 -5.85 -0.63 4.08
C ALA A 79 -6.17 -1.86 4.93
N MET A 80 -7.37 -2.40 4.74
CA MET A 80 -7.85 -3.55 5.50
C MET A 80 -8.37 -4.62 4.56
N TYR A 81 -7.97 -5.86 4.83
CA TYR A 81 -8.50 -7.05 4.20
C TYR A 81 -9.17 -7.92 5.26
N SER A 82 -10.31 -8.49 4.91
CA SER A 82 -10.87 -9.68 5.55
C SER A 82 -11.36 -10.63 4.46
N SER A 83 -11.71 -11.87 4.81
CA SER A 83 -12.31 -12.82 3.86
C SER A 83 -13.61 -12.32 3.19
N SER A 84 -14.27 -11.30 3.75
CA SER A 84 -15.53 -10.77 3.25
C SER A 84 -15.41 -9.44 2.52
N GLU A 85 -14.37 -8.64 2.78
CA GLU A 85 -14.34 -7.25 2.33
C GLU A 85 -12.90 -6.72 2.17
N LEU A 86 -12.69 -5.89 1.15
CA LEU A 86 -11.55 -4.98 1.03
C LEU A 86 -11.98 -3.59 1.45
N THR A 87 -11.17 -2.90 2.24
CA THR A 87 -11.45 -1.53 2.66
C THR A 87 -10.21 -0.66 2.52
N VAL A 88 -10.40 0.51 1.93
CA VAL A 88 -9.43 1.60 1.94
C VAL A 88 -10.08 2.82 2.56
N ASN A 89 -9.46 3.34 3.60
CA ASN A 89 -9.84 4.59 4.25
C ASN A 89 -8.74 5.63 4.04
N VAL A 90 -9.14 6.81 3.59
CA VAL A 90 -8.24 7.94 3.30
C VAL A 90 -8.80 9.16 4.02
N ASP A 91 -8.05 9.69 4.99
CA ASP A 91 -8.46 10.85 5.81
C ASP A 91 -9.88 10.73 6.42
N GLY A 92 -10.28 9.51 6.79
CA GLY A 92 -11.61 9.22 7.36
C GLY A 92 -12.71 8.93 6.33
N ILE A 93 -12.44 9.07 5.04
CA ILE A 93 -13.34 8.68 3.96
C ILE A 93 -13.10 7.20 3.64
N ARG A 94 -14.06 6.34 4.00
CA ARG A 94 -14.01 4.89 3.78
C ARG A 94 -14.64 4.51 2.42
N LYS A 95 -13.94 3.67 1.65
CA LYS A 95 -14.46 2.93 0.50
C LYS A 95 -14.22 1.44 0.71
N SER A 96 -15.16 0.62 0.30
CA SER A 96 -15.03 -0.82 0.44
C SER A 96 -15.59 -1.61 -0.74
N TRP A 97 -15.13 -2.84 -0.87
CA TRP A 97 -15.55 -3.82 -1.87
C TRP A 97 -15.86 -5.14 -1.19
N VAL A 98 -17.11 -5.60 -1.30
CA VAL A 98 -17.55 -6.89 -0.76
C VAL A 98 -17.05 -8.01 -1.68
N GLN A 99 -16.35 -8.98 -1.11
CA GLN A 99 -15.87 -10.15 -1.83
C GLN A 99 -16.99 -11.17 -2.00
N SER A 100 -17.06 -11.79 -3.17
CA SER A 100 -17.98 -12.90 -3.40
C SER A 100 -17.52 -14.15 -2.65
N GLU A 101 -18.46 -14.96 -2.16
CA GLU A 101 -18.15 -16.22 -1.45
C GLU A 101 -17.31 -17.19 -2.29
N VAL A 102 -17.43 -17.12 -3.63
CA VAL A 102 -16.69 -17.93 -4.60
C VAL A 102 -15.19 -17.60 -4.62
N ASN A 103 -14.80 -16.43 -4.11
CA ASN A 103 -13.41 -15.97 -4.02
C ASN A 103 -12.85 -16.04 -2.60
N SER A 104 -13.51 -16.73 -1.65
CA SER A 104 -13.15 -16.64 -0.21
C SER A 104 -12.02 -17.57 0.25
N VAL A 105 -11.54 -18.48 -0.61
CA VAL A 105 -10.41 -19.38 -0.29
C VAL A 105 -9.12 -18.68 -0.70
N MET A 106 -8.38 -18.21 0.31
CA MET A 106 -7.07 -17.59 0.15
C MET A 106 -5.97 -18.60 0.41
N ASP A 107 -5.04 -18.72 -0.53
CA ASP A 107 -3.73 -19.32 -0.24
C ASP A 107 -2.92 -18.37 0.66
N GLU A 108 -2.16 -18.91 1.62
CA GLU A 108 -1.35 -18.11 2.52
C GLU A 108 -0.34 -17.26 1.73
N ILE A 109 -0.38 -15.94 1.95
CA ILE A 109 0.72 -15.06 1.51
C ILE A 109 1.79 -15.15 2.59
N ASP A 110 2.96 -15.67 2.24
CA ASP A 110 4.15 -15.76 3.09
C ASP A 110 5.32 -15.23 2.24
N ALA A 111 5.53 -13.92 2.27
CA ALA A 111 6.49 -13.23 1.41
C ALA A 111 6.98 -11.91 2.03
N PRO A 112 8.07 -11.32 1.52
CA PRO A 112 8.53 -10.02 2.00
C PRO A 112 7.51 -8.90 1.77
N LEU A 113 7.27 -8.08 2.80
CA LEU A 113 6.52 -6.84 2.68
C LEU A 113 7.43 -5.73 2.16
N TYR A 114 7.13 -5.21 0.99
CA TYR A 114 7.79 -4.04 0.45
C TYR A 114 6.94 -2.79 0.66
N ILE A 115 7.59 -1.68 1.03
CA ILE A 115 6.95 -0.39 1.30
C ILE A 115 7.67 0.69 0.50
N GLY A 116 6.90 1.53 -0.17
CA GLY A 116 7.42 2.65 -0.96
C GLY A 116 8.09 2.26 -2.29
N GLY A 117 8.18 0.98 -2.63
CA GLY A 117 8.80 0.54 -3.87
C GLY A 117 8.93 -0.96 -3.95
N LEU A 118 9.42 -1.46 -5.09
CA LEU A 118 9.62 -2.89 -5.35
C LEU A 118 10.97 -3.10 -6.07
N PRO A 119 11.83 -4.04 -5.61
CA PRO A 119 13.04 -4.41 -6.35
C PRO A 119 12.72 -5.00 -7.74
N ASP A 120 13.58 -4.75 -8.73
CA ASP A 120 13.37 -5.19 -10.12
C ASP A 120 13.19 -6.70 -10.28
N ASN A 121 13.80 -7.49 -9.39
CA ASN A 121 13.76 -8.95 -9.40
C ASN A 121 12.65 -9.55 -8.52
N ALA A 122 11.87 -8.72 -7.82
CA ALA A 122 10.78 -9.20 -6.98
C ALA A 122 9.50 -9.44 -7.80
N ALA A 123 8.65 -10.34 -7.31
CA ALA A 123 7.34 -10.61 -7.90
C ALA A 123 6.47 -9.33 -7.88
N ILE A 124 5.88 -8.98 -9.02
CA ILE A 124 5.04 -7.78 -9.16
C ILE A 124 3.66 -7.96 -8.51
N GLY A 125 3.20 -9.21 -8.42
CA GLY A 125 1.90 -9.53 -7.83
C GLY A 125 0.76 -8.78 -8.51
N THR A 126 0.01 -8.04 -7.70
CA THR A 126 -1.18 -7.25 -8.10
C THR A 126 -0.89 -5.78 -8.41
N LEU A 127 0.37 -5.34 -8.41
CA LEU A 127 0.72 -3.96 -8.76
C LEU A 127 0.38 -3.65 -10.22
N LYS A 128 -0.21 -2.48 -10.47
CA LYS A 128 -0.47 -1.97 -11.83
C LYS A 128 0.61 -1.01 -12.28
N ILE A 129 1.30 -0.38 -11.33
CA ILE A 129 2.38 0.56 -11.57
C ILE A 129 3.71 0.03 -10.99
N ARG A 130 4.84 0.54 -11.48
CA ARG A 130 6.18 0.19 -10.98
C ARG A 130 6.94 1.38 -10.39
N GLU A 131 6.33 2.55 -10.42
CA GLU A 131 6.89 3.78 -9.91
C GLU A 131 7.06 3.69 -8.40
N ASN A 132 8.32 3.71 -7.95
CA ASN A 132 8.63 3.82 -6.53
C ASN A 132 8.08 5.14 -5.98
N PHE A 133 7.55 5.10 -4.76
CA PHE A 133 7.02 6.26 -4.08
C PHE A 133 8.11 7.30 -3.82
N LYS A 134 7.82 8.55 -4.16
CA LYS A 134 8.65 9.70 -3.84
C LYS A 134 7.92 10.59 -2.86
N GLY A 135 8.41 10.66 -1.63
CA GLY A 135 7.77 11.43 -0.59
C GLY A 135 8.25 10.99 0.78
N CYS A 136 7.40 11.17 1.78
CA CYS A 136 7.68 10.68 3.12
C CYS A 136 6.55 9.81 3.62
N MET A 137 6.92 8.83 4.43
CA MET A 137 5.98 7.99 5.18
C MET A 137 6.33 8.03 6.66
N LYS A 138 5.32 7.96 7.53
CA LYS A 138 5.51 7.85 8.98
C LYS A 138 4.39 7.03 9.60
N ASN A 139 4.56 6.69 10.88
CA ASN A 139 3.53 6.05 11.70
C ASN A 139 2.97 4.75 11.10
N LEU A 140 3.83 3.93 10.48
CA LEU A 140 3.44 2.61 10.01
C LEU A 140 2.94 1.76 11.19
N LYS A 141 1.72 1.28 11.08
CA LYS A 141 1.12 0.32 12.00
C LYS A 141 0.68 -0.90 11.22
N ILE A 142 0.97 -2.06 11.78
CA ILE A 142 0.51 -3.36 11.31
C ILE A 142 -0.23 -3.99 12.48
N GLU A 143 -1.50 -4.35 12.28
CA GLU A 143 -2.38 -4.88 13.32
C GLU A 143 -2.38 -3.99 14.58
N ASN A 144 -2.53 -2.67 14.36
CA ASN A 144 -2.47 -1.62 15.39
C ASN A 144 -1.14 -1.51 16.17
N ASN A 145 -0.11 -2.27 15.81
CA ASN A 145 1.22 -2.17 16.40
C ASN A 145 2.12 -1.26 15.58
N LEU A 146 2.65 -0.20 16.21
CA LEU A 146 3.61 0.70 15.57
C LEU A 146 4.88 -0.07 15.21
N LYS A 147 5.28 0.00 13.93
CA LYS A 147 6.50 -0.62 13.42
C LYS A 147 7.53 0.47 13.14
N PRO A 148 8.65 0.51 13.87
CA PRO A 148 9.71 1.46 13.56
C PRO A 148 10.34 1.08 12.23
N TRP A 149 10.55 2.05 11.34
CA TRP A 149 11.18 1.82 10.03
C TRP A 149 12.59 1.22 10.14
N SER A 150 13.28 1.45 11.26
CA SER A 150 14.58 0.85 11.57
C SER A 150 14.52 -0.65 11.85
N ALA A 151 13.34 -1.21 12.08
CA ALA A 151 13.15 -2.66 12.24
C ALA A 151 12.88 -3.38 10.90
N MET A 152 12.85 -2.65 9.78
CA MET A 152 12.77 -3.27 8.46
C MET A 152 14.07 -4.00 8.14
N GLU A 153 13.96 -5.17 7.52
CA GLU A 153 15.10 -6.03 7.21
C GLU A 153 16.11 -5.36 6.27
N LYS A 154 15.62 -4.58 5.31
CA LYS A 154 16.45 -3.85 4.34
C LYS A 154 15.86 -2.48 4.02
N LEU A 155 16.74 -1.50 3.82
CA LEU A 155 16.40 -0.14 3.40
C LEU A 155 17.22 0.22 2.16
N ASN A 156 16.57 0.68 1.09
CA ASN A 156 17.23 1.12 -0.14
C ASN A 156 16.78 2.55 -0.47
N SER A 157 17.73 3.48 -0.57
CA SER A 157 17.45 4.89 -0.90
C SER A 157 16.45 5.58 0.05
N VAL A 158 16.45 5.17 1.33
CA VAL A 158 15.58 5.74 2.38
C VAL A 158 16.41 6.62 3.31
N LEU A 159 15.93 7.82 3.60
CA LEU A 159 16.45 8.67 4.68
C LEU A 159 15.62 8.47 5.94
N LEU A 160 16.15 7.72 6.91
CA LEU A 160 15.49 7.52 8.19
C LEU A 160 15.45 8.84 8.99
N ASN A 161 14.31 9.09 9.66
CA ASN A 161 14.08 10.24 10.55
C ASN A 161 14.26 11.62 9.89
N SER A 162 14.31 11.68 8.56
CA SER A 162 14.42 12.91 7.80
C SER A 162 13.40 12.92 6.67
N CYS A 163 12.73 14.04 6.53
CA CYS A 163 11.71 14.23 5.51
C CYS A 163 11.86 15.66 4.98
N PRO A 164 12.79 15.89 4.04
CA PRO A 164 13.11 17.22 3.57
C PRO A 164 11.84 17.87 2.99
N VAL A 165 11.58 19.11 3.41
CA VAL A 165 10.61 19.95 2.73
C VAL A 165 11.32 20.49 1.50
N ALA A 166 10.77 20.29 0.31
CA ALA A 166 11.31 20.92 -0.88
C ALA A 166 11.50 22.41 -0.61
N PRO A 167 12.66 23.01 -0.92
CA PRO A 167 12.87 24.43 -0.70
C PRO A 167 11.75 25.17 -1.42
N SER A 168 11.05 26.05 -0.69
CA SER A 168 10.04 26.92 -1.28
C SER A 168 10.75 27.72 -2.38
N THR A 169 10.50 27.39 -3.65
CA THR A 169 10.81 28.30 -4.75
C THR A 169 9.89 29.49 -4.58
N ARG A 170 10.34 30.49 -3.80
CA ARG A 170 9.80 31.85 -3.91
C ARG A 170 10.15 32.32 -5.32
N SER A 171 9.20 32.19 -6.22
CA SER A 171 9.10 33.06 -7.39
C SER A 171 8.61 34.43 -6.95
#